data_AF-A0A937VAY2-F1
#
_entry.id   AF-A0A937VAY2-F1
#
_cell.length_a   1.000
_cell.length_b   1.000
_cell.length_c   1.000
_cell.angle_alpha   90.00
_cell.angle_beta   90.00
_cell.angle_gamma   90.00
#
_symmetry.space_group_name_H-M   'P 1'
#
loop_
_entity.id
_entity.type
_entity.pdbx_description
1 polymer ?
#
loop_
_entity_poly.entity_id
_entity_poly.type
_entity_poly.pdbx_seq_one_letter_code
_entity_poly.pdbx_strand_id
1 'polypeptide(L)'
;QGAPPAQLLCECELVTRADLESALGALEAPDLDDLRRDLRLGMGPCQAAFCGYRAAGLALRRLGAPADGGLTPFLQERWRGLRPLGWGHTLRQMEFGRRVALELLGLDEPSETS
;
A
#
# COMPACT_ATOMS: atom_id res chain seq x y z
N GLN A 1 -1.34 25.99 22.18
CA GLN A 1 -2.32 25.03 21.63
C GLN A 1 -1.65 24.40 20.41
N GLY A 2 -1.14 23.18 20.55
CA GLY A 2 -0.43 22.49 19.46
C GLY A 2 -1.43 21.89 18.48
N ALA A 3 -1.11 21.92 17.18
CA ALA A 3 -1.89 21.20 16.19
C ALA A 3 -2.04 19.72 16.61
N PRO A 4 -3.18 19.07 16.33
CA PRO A 4 -3.32 17.64 16.57
C PRO A 4 -2.15 16.91 15.87
N PRO A 5 -1.59 15.86 16.49
CA PRO A 5 -0.49 15.12 15.89
C PRO A 5 -0.91 14.63 14.50
N ALA A 6 -0.05 14.83 13.51
CA ALA A 6 -0.33 14.43 12.14
C ALA A 6 -0.68 12.93 12.11
N GLN A 7 -1.82 12.58 11.50
CA GLN A 7 -2.23 11.19 11.40
C GLN A 7 -1.28 10.45 10.45
N LEU A 8 -0.42 9.58 10.99
CA LEU A 8 0.43 8.71 10.19
C LEU A 8 -0.42 7.64 9.51
N LEU A 9 -0.23 7.46 8.20
CA LEU A 9 -0.83 6.37 7.42
C LEU A 9 0.19 5.30 7.08
N CYS A 10 1.46 5.67 6.86
CA CYS A 10 2.57 4.75 6.73
C CYS A 10 3.65 5.06 7.76
N GLU A 11 3.78 4.20 8.76
CA GLU A 11 4.72 4.35 9.86
C GLU A 11 6.16 4.12 9.42
N CYS A 12 6.40 3.17 8.49
CA CYS A 12 7.74 2.84 8.04
C CYS A 12 8.39 3.95 7.20
N GLU A 13 7.59 4.72 6.47
CA GLU A 13 8.08 5.79 5.57
C GLU A 13 7.68 7.18 6.09
N LEU A 14 7.12 7.26 7.30
CA LEU A 14 6.67 8.48 7.98
C LEU A 14 5.69 9.32 7.14
N VAL A 15 4.86 8.67 6.33
CA VAL A 15 3.87 9.33 5.47
C VAL A 15 2.60 9.62 6.26
N THR A 16 2.18 10.87 6.27
CA THR A 16 0.95 11.32 6.92
C THR A 16 -0.25 11.27 5.98
N ARG A 17 -1.45 11.39 6.53
CA ARG A 17 -2.67 11.63 5.74
C ARG A 17 -2.53 12.85 4.84
N ALA A 18 -1.97 13.95 5.34
CA ALA A 18 -1.86 15.19 4.59
C ALA A 18 -0.95 15.02 3.36
N ASP A 19 0.16 14.29 3.50
CA ASP A 19 1.06 14.00 2.39
C ASP A 19 0.34 13.19 1.29
N LEU A 20 -0.41 12.17 1.70
CA LEU A 20 -1.21 11.32 0.82
C LEU A 20 -2.33 12.10 0.12
N GLU A 21 -3.06 12.95 0.85
CA GLU A 21 -4.13 13.78 0.28
C GLU A 21 -3.58 14.84 -0.68
N SER A 22 -2.39 15.38 -0.38
CA SER A 22 -1.67 16.31 -1.26
C SER A 22 -1.25 15.63 -2.56
N ALA A 23 -0.59 14.46 -2.48
CA ALA A 23 -0.15 13.71 -3.65
C ALA A 23 -1.34 13.26 -4.53
N LEU A 24 -2.43 12.78 -3.92
CA LEU A 24 -3.66 12.43 -4.63
C LEU A 24 -4.32 13.64 -5.33
N GLY A 25 -4.09 14.86 -4.85
CA GLY A 25 -4.62 16.08 -5.46
C GLY A 25 -3.72 16.70 -6.53
N ALA A 26 -2.46 16.26 -6.63
CA ALA A 26 -1.48 16.80 -7.56
C ALA A 26 -1.58 16.20 -8.97
N LEU A 27 -2.25 15.05 -9.11
CA LEU A 27 -2.38 14.28 -10.35
C LEU A 27 -3.86 14.17 -10.76
N GLU A 28 -4.12 14.05 -12.07
CA GLU A 28 -5.48 14.01 -12.62
C GLU A 28 -6.17 12.65 -12.36
N ALA A 29 -5.39 11.56 -12.29
CA ALA A 29 -5.86 10.21 -11.97
C ALA A 29 -4.76 9.36 -11.28
N PRO A 30 -4.34 9.70 -10.04
CA PRO A 30 -3.25 9.00 -9.39
C PRO A 30 -3.64 7.57 -8.96
N ASP A 31 -2.69 6.66 -9.11
CA ASP A 31 -2.78 5.31 -8.56
C ASP A 31 -1.85 5.08 -7.36
N LEU A 32 -1.90 3.89 -6.77
CA LEU A 32 -1.03 3.55 -5.63
C LEU A 32 0.46 3.44 -6.01
N ASP A 33 0.79 3.17 -7.27
CA ASP A 33 2.18 3.15 -7.73
C ASP A 33 2.75 4.57 -7.84
N ASP A 34 1.95 5.55 -8.25
CA ASP A 34 2.32 6.97 -8.20
C ASP A 34 2.61 7.41 -6.76
N LEU A 35 1.72 7.08 -5.81
CA LEU A 35 1.94 7.37 -4.39
C LEU A 35 3.17 6.66 -3.83
N ARG A 36 3.49 5.46 -4.32
CA ARG A 36 4.75 4.78 -3.98
C ARG A 36 5.95 5.52 -4.52
N ARG A 37 5.90 6.05 -5.74
CA ARG A 37 7.02 6.79 -6.33
C ARG A 37 7.27 8.11 -5.59
N ASP A 38 6.20 8.85 -5.29
CA ASP A 38 6.30 10.19 -4.73
C ASP A 38 6.56 10.16 -3.21
N LEU A 39 5.84 9.31 -2.48
CA LEU A 39 5.86 9.28 -1.02
C LEU A 39 6.62 8.09 -0.45
N ARG A 40 7.21 7.25 -1.32
CA ARG A 40 7.83 5.99 -0.92
C ARG A 40 6.86 5.01 -0.26
N LEU A 41 5.55 5.18 -0.46
CA LEU A 41 4.51 4.40 0.18
C LEU A 41 4.77 2.89 0.07
N GLY A 42 4.95 2.23 1.22
CA GLY A 42 5.12 0.78 1.28
C GLY A 42 6.49 0.27 0.83
N MET A 43 7.50 1.13 0.70
CA MET A 43 8.89 0.73 0.40
C MET A 43 9.71 0.33 1.63
N GLY A 44 9.12 0.46 2.82
CA GLY A 44 9.74 0.05 4.08
C GLY A 44 9.55 -1.45 4.37
N PRO A 45 10.10 -1.98 5.48
CA PRO A 45 10.11 -3.42 5.78
C PRO A 45 8.71 -4.05 5.91
N CYS A 46 7.66 -3.27 6.09
CA CYS A 46 6.29 -3.76 6.09
C CYS A 46 5.74 -4.05 4.68
N GLN A 47 6.43 -3.62 3.62
CA GLN A 47 6.11 -3.85 2.22
C GLN A 47 4.63 -3.59 1.89
N ALA A 48 4.10 -2.50 2.44
CA ALA A 48 2.71 -2.05 2.33
C ALA A 48 1.62 -2.90 2.97
N ALA A 49 1.96 -3.94 3.75
CA ALA A 49 0.97 -4.80 4.42
C ALA A 49 -0.02 -4.03 5.32
N PHE A 50 0.42 -2.90 5.90
CA PHE A 50 -0.40 -2.09 6.81
C PHE A 50 -0.89 -0.78 6.22
N CYS A 51 -0.09 -0.13 5.38
CA CYS A 51 -0.44 1.18 4.83
C CYS A 51 -1.13 1.09 3.47
N GLY A 52 -0.97 -0.01 2.71
CA GLY A 52 -1.52 -0.16 1.37
C GLY A 52 -3.04 0.00 1.36
N TYR A 53 -3.76 -0.77 2.19
CA TYR A 53 -5.23 -0.69 2.24
C TYR A 53 -5.74 0.65 2.76
N ARG A 54 -4.98 1.33 3.63
CA ARG A 54 -5.33 2.66 4.15
C ARG A 54 -5.24 3.71 3.05
N ALA A 55 -4.18 3.66 2.25
CA ALA A 55 -4.00 4.52 1.08
C ALA A 55 -5.04 4.21 0.00
N ALA A 56 -5.30 2.94 -0.30
CA ALA A 56 -6.33 2.51 -1.25
C ALA A 56 -7.71 3.02 -0.86
N GLY A 57 -8.10 2.88 0.42
CA GLY A 57 -9.37 3.39 0.92
C GLY A 57 -9.46 4.92 0.87
N LEU A 58 -8.33 5.63 0.97
CA LEU A 58 -8.30 7.09 0.80
C LEU A 58 -8.46 7.48 -0.68
N ALA A 59 -7.73 6.83 -1.58
CA ALA A 59 -7.84 7.02 -3.02
C ALA A 59 -9.27 6.74 -3.51
N LEU A 60 -9.87 5.63 -3.05
CA LEU A 60 -11.27 5.27 -3.33
C LEU A 60 -12.25 6.39 -2.95
N ARG A 61 -12.15 6.92 -1.72
CA ARG A 61 -13.03 8.00 -1.25
C ARG A 61 -12.83 9.32 -2.00
N ARG A 62 -11.61 9.59 -2.50
CA ARG A 62 -11.26 10.87 -3.11
C ARG A 62 -11.55 10.91 -4.62
N LEU A 63 -11.30 9.80 -5.31
CA LEU A 63 -11.29 9.71 -6.76
C LEU A 63 -12.41 8.84 -7.34
N GLY A 64 -13.16 8.11 -6.50
CA GLY A 64 -14.11 7.11 -6.99
C GLY A 64 -13.41 5.95 -7.71
N ALA A 65 -12.23 5.55 -7.20
CA ALA A 65 -11.42 4.45 -7.73
C ALA A 65 -12.18 3.10 -7.76
N PRO A 66 -11.64 2.03 -8.37
CA PRO A 66 -12.21 0.68 -8.31
C PRO A 66 -12.50 0.23 -6.87
N ALA A 67 -13.36 -0.78 -6.68
CA ALA A 67 -13.82 -1.19 -5.34
C ALA A 67 -12.70 -1.50 -4.33
N ASP A 68 -11.53 -1.93 -4.79
CA ASP A 68 -10.35 -2.20 -3.96
C ASP A 68 -9.34 -1.02 -3.92
N GLY A 69 -9.64 0.09 -4.58
CA GLY A 69 -8.77 1.26 -4.69
C GLY A 69 -7.44 1.00 -5.39
N GLY A 70 -7.34 -0.05 -6.23
CA GLY A 70 -6.09 -0.48 -6.85
C GLY A 70 -5.17 -1.25 -5.91
N LEU A 71 -5.65 -1.66 -4.74
CA LEU A 71 -4.86 -2.36 -3.72
C LEU A 71 -4.33 -3.71 -4.22
N THR A 72 -5.17 -4.50 -4.89
CA THR A 72 -4.80 -5.84 -5.36
C THR A 72 -3.60 -5.77 -6.30
N PRO A 73 -3.67 -5.09 -7.46
CA PRO A 73 -2.53 -5.03 -8.38
C PRO A 73 -1.28 -4.42 -7.72
N PHE A 74 -1.45 -3.44 -6.84
CA PHE A 74 -0.34 -2.85 -6.11
C PHE A 74 0.40 -3.87 -5.24
N LEU A 75 -0.31 -4.64 -4.40
CA LEU A 75 0.31 -5.65 -3.54
C LEU A 75 0.90 -6.81 -4.34
N GLN A 76 0.26 -7.19 -5.46
CA GLN A 76 0.79 -8.23 -6.34
C GLN A 76 2.17 -7.88 -6.89
N GLU A 77 2.35 -6.64 -7.38
CA GLU A 77 3.66 -6.20 -7.86
C GLU A 77 4.71 -6.10 -6.74
N ARG A 78 4.28 -5.90 -5.49
CA ARG A 78 5.18 -5.99 -4.33
C ARG A 78 5.61 -7.43 -4.06
N TRP A 79 4.69 -8.39 -4.08
CA TRP A 79 5.03 -9.80 -3.88
C TRP A 79 5.89 -10.35 -5.02
N ARG A 80 5.59 -9.99 -6.27
CA ARG A 80 6.38 -10.33 -7.46
C ARG A 80 7.83 -9.89 -7.29
N GLY A 81 8.05 -8.66 -6.84
CA GLY A 81 9.39 -8.10 -6.61
C GLY A 81 10.15 -8.74 -5.45
N LEU A 82 9.45 -9.22 -4.41
CA LEU A 82 10.07 -9.86 -3.25
C LEU A 82 10.33 -11.36 -3.42
N ARG A 83 9.61 -12.03 -4.35
CA ARG A 83 9.69 -13.48 -4.58
C ARG A 83 11.13 -14.00 -4.74
N PRO A 84 12.02 -13.33 -5.51
CA PRO A 84 13.41 -13.79 -5.66
C PRO A 84 14.25 -13.65 -4.39
N LEU A 85 13.73 -13.05 -3.31
CA LEU A 85 14.38 -12.89 -2.01
C LEU A 85 13.67 -13.70 -0.92
N GLY A 86 12.69 -14.54 -1.29
CA GLY A 86 11.79 -15.26 -0.39
C GLY A 86 12.43 -16.40 0.39
N TRP A 87 13.51 -16.13 1.13
CA TRP A 87 14.13 -17.06 2.07
C TRP A 87 14.37 -16.41 3.44
N GLY A 88 14.55 -17.24 4.47
CA GLY A 88 14.90 -16.78 5.81
C GLY A 88 13.87 -15.80 6.40
N HIS A 89 14.34 -14.62 6.82
CA HIS A 89 13.48 -13.60 7.42
C HIS A 89 12.50 -12.97 6.41
N THR A 90 12.97 -12.73 5.19
CA THR A 90 12.17 -12.14 4.12
C THR A 90 10.96 -13.00 3.78
N LEU A 91 11.12 -14.33 3.74
CA LEU A 91 9.99 -15.25 3.54
C LEU A 91 8.91 -15.09 4.62
N ARG A 92 9.31 -14.94 5.89
CA ARG A 92 8.37 -14.73 6.99
C ARG A 92 7.63 -13.41 6.88
N GLN A 93 8.33 -12.33 6.49
CA GLN A 93 7.71 -11.03 6.27
C GLN A 93 6.74 -11.04 5.09
N MET A 94 7.14 -11.66 3.97
CA MET A 94 6.28 -11.84 2.80
C MET A 94 5.02 -12.60 3.15
N GLU A 95 5.14 -13.76 3.81
CA GLU A 95 4.00 -14.59 4.17
C GLU A 95 3.06 -13.86 5.14
N PHE A 96 3.62 -13.11 6.10
CA PHE A 96 2.80 -12.26 6.97
C PHE A 96 2.00 -11.23 6.17
N GLY A 97 2.67 -10.46 5.29
CA GLY A 97 1.99 -9.46 4.46
C GLY A 97 0.94 -10.07 3.53
N ARG A 98 1.22 -11.27 3.00
CA ARG A 98 0.31 -12.05 2.17
C ARG A 98 -0.93 -12.48 2.94
N ARG A 99 -0.79 -12.99 4.17
CA ARG A 99 -1.92 -13.35 5.03
C ARG A 99 -2.78 -12.16 5.42
N VAL A 100 -2.17 -11.01 5.71
CA VAL A 100 -2.95 -9.78 5.93
C VAL A 100 -3.82 -9.46 4.71
N ALA A 101 -3.27 -9.56 3.50
CA ALA A 101 -4.03 -9.30 2.28
C ALA A 101 -5.14 -10.34 2.01
N LEU A 102 -4.82 -11.62 2.09
CA LEU A 102 -5.76 -12.70 1.72
C LEU A 102 -6.77 -12.99 2.82
N GLU A 103 -6.33 -13.12 4.07
CA GLU A 103 -7.18 -13.57 5.17
C GLU A 103 -7.96 -12.40 5.81
N LEU A 104 -7.30 -11.27 6.07
CA LEU A 104 -7.94 -10.14 6.74
C LEU A 104 -8.72 -9.24 5.78
N LEU A 105 -8.19 -9.00 4.57
CA LEU A 105 -8.83 -8.11 3.59
C LEU A 105 -9.65 -8.86 2.54
N GLY A 106 -9.58 -10.20 2.51
CA GLY A 106 -10.34 -11.03 1.57
C GLY A 106 -9.94 -10.82 0.11
N LEU A 107 -8.69 -10.41 -0.15
CA LEU A 107 -8.18 -10.29 -1.52
C LEU A 107 -7.91 -11.67 -2.11
N ASP A 108 -8.09 -11.81 -3.41
CA ASP A 108 -7.78 -13.05 -4.11
C ASP A 108 -6.27 -13.25 -4.28
N GLU A 109 -5.85 -14.51 -4.31
CA GLU A 109 -4.47 -14.86 -4.67
C GLU A 109 -4.14 -14.41 -6.09
N PRO A 110 -2.87 -14.07 -6.37
CA PRO A 110 -2.44 -13.82 -7.74
C PRO A 110 -2.73 -15.02 -8.61
N SER A 111 -3.43 -14.83 -9.73
CA SER A 111 -3.36 -15.79 -10.82
C SER A 111 -1.93 -15.81 -11.36
N GLU A 112 -1.27 -16.97 -11.37
CA GLU A 112 0.11 -17.12 -11.90
C GLU A 112 0.25 -16.81 -13.39
N THR A 113 -0.86 -16.57 -14.09
CA THR A 113 -0.94 -16.18 -15.50
C THR A 113 -1.18 -14.68 -15.68
N SER A 114 -0.11 -13.88 -15.67
CA SER A 114 0.01 -12.59 -16.37
C SER A 114 1.47 -12.10 -16.42
#